data_AF-A0A7C9AAJ0-F1
#
_entry.id   AF-A0A7C9AAJ0-F1
#
_cell.length_a   1.000
_cell.length_b   1.000
_cell.length_c   1.000
_cell.angle_alpha   90.00
_cell.angle_beta   90.00
_cell.angle_gamma   90.00
#
_symmetry.space_group_name_H-M   'P 1'
#
loop_
_entity.id
_entity.type
_entity.pdbx_description
1 polymer ?
#
loop_
_entity_poly.entity_id
_entity_poly.type
_entity_poly.pdbx_seq_one_letter_code
_entity_poly.pdbx_strand_id
1 'polypeptide(L)'
;ETALMVEKIMRSIPSVANLTETFVTLANDVVCRAAFGRKYSGGGCGNFVVLLKQFVELFGEFPVGDFVPWLRWIDKVNGLEDKMQKVAKQFDAILELILEEHLDSLNTHGNRDKLDQVEKVKDFVDVLLEVQRDETVGFSIDRECIKALILDMFA
;
A
#
# COMPACT_ATOMS: atom_id res chain seq x y z
N GLU A 1 3.70 -2.30 -17.97
CA GLU A 1 4.88 -2.49 -17.10
C GLU A 1 5.76 -3.65 -17.53
N THR A 2 5.17 -4.80 -17.88
CA THR A 2 5.87 -5.97 -18.44
C THR A 2 6.83 -5.61 -19.58
N ALA A 3 6.44 -4.71 -20.50
CA ALA A 3 7.33 -4.21 -21.55
C ALA A 3 8.60 -3.53 -21.00
N LEU A 4 8.47 -2.71 -19.95
CA LEU A 4 9.62 -2.04 -19.30
C LEU A 4 10.53 -3.05 -18.58
N MET A 5 9.94 -4.09 -18.00
CA MET A 5 10.70 -5.20 -17.40
C MET A 5 11.52 -5.94 -18.47
N VAL A 6 10.88 -6.30 -19.58
CA VAL A 6 11.54 -6.98 -20.72
C VAL A 6 12.67 -6.10 -21.26
N GLU A 7 12.43 -4.81 -21.44
CA GLU A 7 13.45 -3.86 -21.88
C GLU A 7 14.64 -3.78 -20.91
N LYS A 8 14.39 -3.74 -19.59
CA LYS A 8 15.45 -3.76 -18.56
C LYS A 8 16.28 -5.05 -18.62
N ILE A 9 15.64 -6.19 -18.83
CA ILE A 9 16.32 -7.48 -18.98
C ILE A 9 17.17 -7.49 -20.26
N MET A 10 16.61 -7.06 -21.40
CA MET A 10 17.33 -7.04 -22.68
C MET A 10 18.54 -6.09 -22.64
N ARG A 11 18.42 -4.93 -21.98
CA ARG A 11 19.54 -3.99 -21.78
C ARG A 11 20.66 -4.55 -20.90
N SER A 12 20.35 -5.54 -20.07
CA SER A 12 21.33 -6.19 -19.21
C SER A 12 22.14 -7.25 -19.97
N ILE A 13 21.88 -7.53 -21.25
CA ILE A 13 22.66 -8.52 -22.02
C ILE A 13 23.96 -7.86 -22.52
N PRO A 14 25.14 -8.50 -22.37
CA PRO A 14 25.40 -9.88 -21.91
C PRO A 14 25.74 -10.03 -20.41
N SER A 15 25.49 -9.01 -19.58
CA SER A 15 25.81 -9.06 -18.15
C SER A 15 24.81 -9.88 -17.32
N VAL A 16 25.20 -10.20 -16.08
CA VAL A 16 24.34 -10.91 -15.13
C VAL A 16 23.26 -9.97 -14.62
N ALA A 17 21.99 -10.36 -14.74
CA ALA A 17 20.85 -9.60 -14.27
C ALA A 17 20.28 -10.18 -12.95
N ASN A 18 19.94 -9.30 -12.01
CA ASN A 18 19.19 -9.67 -10.80
C ASN A 18 17.69 -9.73 -11.12
N LEU A 19 17.20 -10.93 -11.42
CA LEU A 19 15.78 -11.13 -11.75
C LEU A 19 14.85 -10.98 -10.54
N THR A 20 15.31 -11.33 -9.33
CA THR A 20 14.52 -11.16 -8.10
C THR A 20 14.14 -9.70 -7.90
N GLU A 21 15.13 -8.79 -7.94
CA GLU A 21 14.88 -7.36 -7.82
C GLU A 21 13.97 -6.84 -8.93
N THR A 22 14.15 -7.36 -10.15
CA THR A 22 13.36 -6.97 -11.32
C THR A 22 11.88 -7.36 -11.18
N PHE A 23 11.60 -8.59 -10.72
CA PHE A 23 10.23 -9.04 -10.48
C PHE A 23 9.58 -8.36 -9.28
N VAL A 24 10.32 -8.16 -8.18
CA VAL A 24 9.82 -7.42 -7.02
C VAL A 24 9.47 -5.99 -7.41
N THR A 25 10.30 -5.33 -8.23
CA THR A 25 10.00 -3.98 -8.74
C THR A 25 8.75 -3.98 -9.61
N LEU A 26 8.60 -4.96 -10.51
CA LEU A 26 7.42 -5.09 -11.37
C LEU A 26 6.14 -5.28 -10.54
N ALA A 27 6.13 -6.24 -9.61
CA ALA A 27 4.96 -6.50 -8.78
C ALA A 27 4.53 -5.25 -7.99
N ASN A 28 5.50 -4.57 -7.36
CA ASN A 28 5.22 -3.33 -6.64
C ASN A 28 4.77 -2.18 -7.55
N ASP A 29 5.31 -2.06 -8.77
CA ASP A 29 4.86 -1.05 -9.72
C ASP A 29 3.40 -1.27 -10.15
N VAL A 30 2.99 -2.54 -10.37
CA VAL A 30 1.62 -2.91 -10.73
C VAL A 30 0.68 -2.55 -9.58
N VAL A 31 0.96 -3.07 -8.38
CA VAL A 31 0.08 -2.90 -7.22
C VAL A 31 0.01 -1.43 -6.81
N CYS A 32 1.14 -0.71 -6.74
CA CYS A 32 1.11 0.72 -6.41
C CYS A 32 0.37 1.56 -7.45
N ARG A 33 0.44 1.21 -8.76
CA ARG A 33 -0.35 1.95 -9.77
C ARG A 33 -1.82 1.64 -9.66
N ALA A 34 -2.20 0.39 -9.43
CA ALA A 34 -3.58 0.01 -9.24
C ALA A 34 -4.17 0.62 -7.95
N ALA A 35 -3.39 0.62 -6.87
CA ALA A 35 -3.83 1.09 -5.56
C ALA A 35 -3.84 2.62 -5.45
N PHE A 36 -2.76 3.29 -5.89
CA PHE A 36 -2.48 4.71 -5.60
C PHE A 36 -2.30 5.58 -6.86
N GLY A 37 -2.55 5.03 -8.05
CA GLY A 37 -2.37 5.74 -9.31
C GLY A 37 -0.91 6.05 -9.68
N ARG A 38 0.08 5.61 -8.89
CA ARG A 38 1.51 5.97 -9.03
C ARG A 38 2.47 4.78 -8.92
N LYS A 39 3.66 4.90 -9.52
CA LYS A 39 4.65 3.80 -9.52
C LYS A 39 5.48 3.75 -8.22
N TYR A 40 5.94 2.56 -7.86
CA TYR A 40 6.94 2.36 -6.81
C TYR A 40 8.32 2.85 -7.25
N SER A 41 8.75 2.47 -8.45
CA SER A 41 10.06 2.82 -9.04
C SER A 41 10.27 4.33 -9.27
N GLY A 42 9.21 5.14 -9.21
CA GLY A 42 9.24 6.60 -9.26
C GLY A 42 9.20 7.29 -7.89
N GLY A 43 9.37 6.54 -6.79
CA GLY A 43 9.36 7.07 -5.42
C GLY A 43 7.98 7.32 -4.81
N GLY A 44 6.89 7.23 -5.58
CA GLY A 44 5.54 7.56 -5.11
C GLY A 44 4.98 6.60 -4.06
N CYS A 45 5.45 5.36 -4.03
CA CYS A 45 4.98 4.30 -3.12
C CYS A 45 6.13 3.67 -2.31
N GLY A 46 7.35 4.23 -2.44
CA GLY A 46 8.58 3.63 -1.90
C GLY A 46 8.54 3.41 -0.39
N ASN A 47 8.15 4.44 0.36
CA ASN A 47 8.06 4.36 1.82
C ASN A 47 7.05 3.32 2.30
N PHE A 48 5.91 3.20 1.59
CA PHE A 48 4.88 2.22 1.91
C PHE A 48 5.39 0.78 1.71
N VAL A 49 6.02 0.50 0.57
CA VAL A 49 6.57 -0.84 0.27
C VAL A 49 7.71 -1.22 1.21
N VAL A 50 8.57 -0.26 1.60
CA VAL A 50 9.62 -0.52 2.61
C VAL A 50 8.99 -0.87 3.96
N LEU A 51 7.93 -0.18 4.35
CA LEU A 51 7.23 -0.46 5.59
C LEU A 51 6.50 -1.82 5.54
N LEU A 52 5.91 -2.17 4.41
CA LEU A 52 5.32 -3.48 4.14
C LEU A 52 6.32 -4.61 4.29
N LYS A 53 7.54 -4.43 3.80
CA LYS A 53 8.60 -5.41 4.01
C LYS A 53 8.89 -5.62 5.50
N GLN A 54 9.00 -4.55 6.29
CA GLN A 54 9.20 -4.66 7.74
C GLN A 54 8.03 -5.35 8.44
N PHE A 55 6.81 -5.10 7.98
CA PHE A 55 5.62 -5.76 8.51
C PHE A 55 5.59 -7.25 8.21
N VAL A 56 5.87 -7.66 6.98
CA VAL A 56 5.95 -9.08 6.60
C VAL A 56 7.05 -9.79 7.39
N GLU A 57 8.20 -9.12 7.62
CA GLU A 57 9.27 -9.65 8.48
C GLU A 57 8.79 -9.86 9.93
N LEU A 58 8.07 -8.89 10.51
CA LEU A 58 7.50 -9.01 11.87
C LEU A 58 6.36 -10.04 11.95
N PHE A 59 5.54 -10.17 10.91
CA PHE A 59 4.47 -11.17 10.82
C PHE A 59 5.01 -12.60 10.72
N GLY A 60 6.22 -12.75 10.19
CA GLY A 60 6.95 -14.02 10.19
C GLY A 60 7.62 -14.36 11.52
N GLU A 61 7.69 -13.43 12.47
CA GLU A 61 8.17 -13.72 13.82
C GLU A 61 7.13 -14.57 14.58
N PHE A 62 7.59 -15.35 15.57
CA PHE A 62 6.74 -16.25 16.35
C PHE A 62 6.47 -15.65 17.74
N PRO A 63 5.31 -15.03 17.99
CA PRO A 63 4.98 -14.46 19.29
C PRO A 63 4.72 -15.60 20.28
N VAL A 64 5.52 -15.70 21.35
CA VAL A 64 5.43 -16.81 22.30
C VAL A 64 4.08 -16.80 23.02
N GLY A 65 3.54 -15.61 23.28
CA GLY A 65 2.25 -15.39 23.92
C GLY A 65 1.05 -15.91 23.12
N ASP A 66 1.17 -16.06 21.80
CA ASP A 66 0.08 -16.59 20.98
C ASP A 66 -0.04 -18.12 21.10
N PHE A 67 1.07 -18.80 21.41
CA PHE A 67 1.09 -20.25 21.65
C PHE A 67 0.99 -20.62 23.13
N VAL A 68 1.59 -19.80 24.00
CA VAL A 68 1.66 -20.01 25.45
C VAL A 68 1.23 -18.72 26.15
N PRO A 69 -0.08 -18.51 26.38
CA PRO A 69 -0.61 -17.23 26.85
C PRO A 69 0.02 -16.67 28.13
N TRP A 70 0.43 -17.54 29.07
CA TRP A 70 1.07 -17.09 30.30
C TRP A 70 2.52 -16.58 30.10
N LEU A 71 3.14 -16.85 28.94
CA LEU A 71 4.47 -16.35 28.56
C LEU A 71 4.41 -15.10 27.67
N ARG A 72 3.25 -14.47 27.49
CA ARG A 72 3.10 -13.24 26.68
C ARG A 72 4.03 -12.10 27.11
N TRP A 73 4.46 -12.07 28.37
CA TRP A 73 5.43 -11.09 28.85
C TRP A 73 6.81 -11.19 28.15
N ILE A 74 7.17 -12.35 27.59
CA ILE A 74 8.40 -12.54 26.82
C ILE A 74 8.40 -11.67 25.57
N ASP A 75 7.26 -11.58 24.87
CA ASP A 75 7.09 -10.76 23.66
C ASP A 75 7.18 -9.25 23.95
N LYS A 76 6.94 -8.87 25.20
CA LYS A 76 7.15 -7.50 25.66
C LYS A 76 8.62 -7.24 26.03
N VAL A 77 9.27 -8.20 26.68
CA VAL A 77 10.68 -8.08 27.08
C VAL A 77 11.63 -8.15 25.88
N ASN A 78 11.32 -8.96 24.87
CA ASN A 78 12.12 -9.04 23.63
C ASN A 78 11.86 -7.85 22.67
N GLY A 79 10.88 -7.00 22.98
CA GLY A 79 10.51 -5.81 22.22
C GLY A 79 9.70 -6.07 20.96
N LEU A 80 9.16 -7.28 20.76
CA LEU A 80 8.32 -7.61 19.60
C LEU A 80 7.04 -6.78 19.59
N GLU A 81 6.35 -6.68 20.73
CA GLU A 81 5.12 -5.90 20.87
C GLU A 81 5.34 -4.41 20.53
N ASP A 82 6.44 -3.82 21.00
CA ASP A 82 6.80 -2.43 20.72
C ASP A 82 7.14 -2.20 19.23
N LYS A 83 7.83 -3.15 18.58
CA LYS A 83 8.13 -3.09 17.14
C LYS A 83 6.85 -3.17 16.31
N MET A 84 5.95 -4.11 16.63
CA MET A 84 4.66 -4.24 15.96
C MET A 84 3.84 -2.96 16.10
N GLN A 85 3.76 -2.39 17.31
CA GLN A 85 3.03 -1.15 17.53
C GLN A 85 3.65 0.02 16.75
N LYS A 86 4.97 0.08 16.65
CA LYS A 86 5.67 1.12 15.87
C LYS A 86 5.35 1.01 14.38
N VAL A 87 5.39 -0.19 13.81
CA VAL A 87 5.06 -0.41 12.39
C VAL A 87 3.59 -0.12 12.13
N ALA A 88 2.68 -0.54 13.01
CA ALA A 88 1.25 -0.21 12.90
C ALA A 88 1.00 1.31 12.86
N LYS A 89 1.65 2.08 13.74
CA LYS A 89 1.55 3.55 13.76
C LYS A 89 2.12 4.19 12.49
N GLN A 90 3.19 3.64 11.93
CA GLN A 90 3.76 4.14 10.68
C GLN A 90 2.84 3.85 9.49
N PHE A 91 2.16 2.71 9.49
CA PHE A 91 1.16 2.40 8.46
C PHE A 91 -0.03 3.35 8.53
N ASP A 92 -0.57 3.51 9.73
CA ASP A 92 -1.68 4.43 9.97
C ASP A 92 -1.34 5.84 9.44
N ALA A 93 -0.16 6.36 9.78
CA ALA A 93 0.28 7.67 9.31
C ALA A 93 0.44 7.75 7.78
N ILE A 94 1.05 6.74 7.13
CA ILE A 94 1.22 6.76 5.67
C ILE A 94 -0.13 6.62 4.95
N LEU A 95 -0.99 5.72 5.41
CA LEU A 95 -2.31 5.52 4.82
C LEU A 95 -3.19 6.75 5.00
N GLU A 96 -3.11 7.41 6.16
CA GLU A 96 -3.81 8.67 6.41
C GLU A 96 -3.37 9.75 5.42
N LEU A 97 -2.06 9.91 5.20
CA LEU A 97 -1.51 10.85 4.21
C LEU A 97 -1.99 10.53 2.79
N ILE A 98 -2.03 9.23 2.41
CA ILE A 98 -2.55 8.80 1.11
C ILE A 98 -4.02 9.18 0.96
N LEU A 99 -4.84 8.95 1.99
CA LEU A 99 -6.26 9.30 1.96
C LEU A 99 -6.48 10.80 1.84
N GLU A 100 -5.73 11.61 2.60
CA GLU A 100 -5.78 13.08 2.51
C GLU A 100 -5.43 13.57 1.10
N GLU A 101 -4.38 13.02 0.49
CA GLU A 101 -3.96 13.37 -0.87
C GLU A 101 -5.06 13.10 -1.92
N HIS A 102 -5.74 11.96 -1.82
CA HIS A 102 -6.84 11.61 -2.75
C HIS A 102 -8.10 12.45 -2.47
N LEU A 103 -8.41 12.73 -1.20
CA LEU A 103 -9.52 13.61 -0.83
C LEU A 103 -9.33 15.04 -1.34
N ASP A 104 -8.11 15.59 -1.23
CA ASP A 104 -7.78 16.92 -1.74
C ASP A 104 -7.85 16.97 -3.28
N SER A 105 -7.40 15.90 -3.95
CA SER A 105 -7.58 15.74 -5.39
C SER A 105 -9.07 15.75 -5.78
N LEU A 106 -9.93 15.06 -5.04
CA LEU A 106 -11.38 15.04 -5.32
C LEU A 106 -12.02 16.43 -5.13
N ASN A 107 -11.67 17.14 -4.06
CA ASN A 107 -12.23 18.46 -3.74
C ASN A 107 -11.80 19.54 -4.74
N THR A 108 -10.57 19.46 -5.26
CA THR A 108 -10.04 20.42 -6.24
C THR A 108 -10.60 20.23 -7.65
N HIS A 109 -10.97 18.99 -8.03
CA HIS A 109 -11.49 18.66 -9.36
C HIS A 109 -13.02 18.70 -9.45
N GLY A 110 -13.74 18.62 -8.32
CA GLY A 110 -15.22 18.73 -8.28
C GLY A 110 -15.78 20.10 -8.72
N ASN A 111 -14.93 21.12 -8.82
CA ASN A 111 -15.33 22.51 -9.11
C ASN A 111 -15.02 22.98 -10.55
N ARG A 112 -14.45 22.11 -11.41
CA ARG A 112 -14.23 22.41 -12.82
C ARG A 112 -15.29 21.71 -13.65
N ASP A 113 -16.01 22.48 -14.45
CA ASP A 113 -17.06 22.02 -15.36
C ASP A 113 -16.68 20.73 -16.09
N LYS A 114 -17.67 19.84 -16.20
CA LYS A 114 -17.63 18.47 -16.76
C LYS A 114 -17.16 18.37 -18.24
N LEU A 115 -16.63 19.44 -18.83
CA LEU A 115 -16.37 19.54 -20.27
C LEU A 115 -14.92 19.22 -20.65
N ASP A 116 -13.97 19.24 -19.71
CA ASP A 116 -12.52 19.05 -19.98
C ASP A 116 -11.87 17.94 -19.13
N GLN A 117 -12.67 17.08 -18.51
CA GLN A 117 -12.14 15.89 -17.84
C GLN A 117 -11.69 14.88 -18.88
N VAL A 118 -10.42 14.94 -19.29
CA VAL A 118 -9.70 13.70 -19.61
C VAL A 118 -9.98 12.78 -18.43
N GLU A 119 -10.74 11.70 -18.64
CA GLU A 119 -11.07 10.72 -17.60
C GLU A 119 -9.79 10.34 -16.87
N LYS A 120 -9.55 10.92 -15.70
CA LYS A 120 -8.48 10.48 -14.83
C LYS A 120 -8.88 9.06 -14.45
N VAL A 121 -8.08 8.09 -14.89
CA VAL A 121 -8.30 6.69 -14.54
C VAL A 121 -8.30 6.61 -13.01
N LYS A 122 -9.45 6.27 -12.43
CA LYS A 122 -9.61 6.10 -10.99
C LYS A 122 -8.71 4.96 -10.52
N ASP A 123 -8.02 5.17 -9.42
CA ASP A 123 -7.32 4.11 -8.70
C ASP A 123 -8.21 3.49 -7.60
N PHE A 124 -7.68 2.49 -6.90
CA PHE A 124 -8.41 1.79 -5.86
C PHE A 124 -8.85 2.71 -4.72
N VAL A 125 -7.99 3.66 -4.30
CA VAL A 125 -8.33 4.61 -3.23
C VAL A 125 -9.47 5.52 -3.68
N ASP A 126 -9.42 6.03 -4.91
CA ASP A 126 -10.51 6.83 -5.49
C ASP A 126 -11.85 6.07 -5.46
N VAL A 127 -11.84 4.78 -5.81
CA VAL A 127 -13.04 3.92 -5.80
C VAL A 127 -13.55 3.69 -4.38
N LEU A 128 -12.68 3.40 -3.41
CA LEU A 128 -13.08 3.20 -2.02
C LEU A 128 -13.69 4.47 -1.40
N LEU A 129 -13.14 5.64 -1.72
CA LEU A 129 -13.67 6.93 -1.27
C LEU A 129 -15.03 7.25 -1.90
N GLU A 130 -15.25 6.85 -3.16
CA GLU A 130 -16.57 6.97 -3.81
C GLU A 130 -17.60 6.07 -3.16
N VAL A 131 -17.26 4.80 -2.90
CA VAL A 131 -18.14 3.84 -2.21
C VAL A 131 -18.48 4.33 -0.79
N GLN A 132 -17.52 4.91 -0.07
CA GLN A 132 -17.78 5.50 1.26
C GLN A 132 -18.81 6.64 1.22
N ARG A 133 -18.89 7.40 0.12
CA ARG A 133 -19.83 8.52 -0.06
C ARG A 133 -21.18 8.07 -0.63
N ASP A 134 -21.26 6.87 -1.17
CA ASP A 134 -22.47 6.34 -1.79
C ASP A 134 -23.40 5.72 -0.73
N GLU A 135 -24.44 6.46 -0.36
CA GLU A 135 -25.45 6.04 0.61
C GLU A 135 -26.35 4.89 0.08
N THR A 136 -26.26 4.52 -1.21
CA THR A 136 -27.10 3.49 -1.82
C THR A 136 -26.58 2.07 -1.64
N VAL A 137 -25.33 1.91 -1.19
CA VAL A 137 -24.60 0.62 -1.17
C VAL A 137 -25.08 -0.32 -0.04
N GLY A 138 -25.97 0.13 0.85
CA GLY A 138 -26.60 -0.70 1.88
C GLY A 138 -25.69 -1.09 3.06
N PHE A 139 -24.42 -0.67 3.02
CA PHE A 139 -23.47 -0.71 4.13
C PHE A 139 -22.56 0.52 4.10
N SER A 140 -22.03 0.93 5.25
CA SER A 140 -21.07 2.04 5.36
C SER A 140 -19.66 1.51 5.49
N ILE A 141 -18.71 2.03 4.70
CA ILE A 141 -17.28 1.78 4.87
C ILE A 141 -16.67 2.96 5.63
N ASP A 142 -16.15 2.70 6.83
CA ASP A 142 -15.42 3.73 7.58
C ASP A 142 -13.96 3.86 7.11
N ARG A 143 -13.27 4.88 7.63
CA ARG A 143 -11.90 5.19 7.22
C ARG A 143 -10.92 4.08 7.60
N GLU A 144 -11.13 3.38 8.71
CA GLU A 144 -10.28 2.27 9.14
C GLU A 144 -10.46 1.04 8.25
N CYS A 145 -11.69 0.75 7.81
CA CYS A 145 -11.95 -0.27 6.81
C CYS A 145 -11.26 0.07 5.47
N ILE A 146 -11.27 1.32 5.03
CA ILE A 146 -10.54 1.73 3.81
C ILE A 146 -9.04 1.47 3.97
N LYS A 147 -8.43 1.89 5.09
CA LYS A 147 -7.01 1.65 5.37
C LYS A 147 -6.68 0.16 5.35
N ALA A 148 -7.53 -0.68 5.96
CA ALA A 148 -7.36 -2.12 5.97
C ALA A 148 -7.45 -2.73 4.56
N LEU A 149 -8.43 -2.32 3.75
CA LEU A 149 -8.57 -2.78 2.36
C LEU A 149 -7.38 -2.36 1.49
N ILE A 150 -6.85 -1.15 1.70
CA ILE A 150 -5.63 -0.72 1.03
C ILE A 150 -4.46 -1.61 1.43
N LEU A 151 -4.30 -1.91 2.72
CA LEU A 151 -3.21 -2.78 3.18
C LEU A 151 -3.33 -4.20 2.61
N ASP A 152 -4.55 -4.74 2.52
CA ASP A 152 -4.84 -6.07 1.97
C ASP A 152 -4.44 -6.22 0.49
N MET A 153 -4.52 -5.13 -0.30
CA MET A 153 -4.04 -5.13 -1.70
C MET A 153 -2.55 -5.44 -1.85
N PHE A 154 -1.76 -5.30 -0.78
CA PHE A 154 -0.33 -5.52 -0.75
C PHE A 154 0.09 -6.75 0.07
N ALA A 155 -0.86 -7.45 0.69
CA ALA A 155 -0.63 -8.63 1.54
C ALA A 155 -0.51 -9.92 0.72
#